data_AF-G4TPW9-F1
#
_entry.id   AF-G4TPW9-F1
#
_cell.length_a   1.000
_cell.length_b   1.000
_cell.length_c   1.000
_cell.angle_alpha   90.00
_cell.angle_beta   90.00
_cell.angle_gamma   90.00
#
_symmetry.space_group_name_H-M   'P 1'
#
loop_
_entity.id
_entity.type
_entity.pdbx_description
1 polymer ?
#
loop_
_entity_poly.entity_id
_entity_poly.type
_entity_poly.pdbx_seq_one_letter_code
_entity_poly.pdbx_strand_id
1 'polypeptide(L)'
;MVITPRPLIIKGNDGEPLLRKTIQYDFLQALFNDTTQCFTEPTLPAPNNKVTFNTLYRKALLASSKMTGSQRIKMEQFPEFGLVMAQVCLLVNIGRINTTLAFYPDMRTALRYYHSIPALQRDETTRQHMYDAARMKTVLKGCVGNESPPVQTPADILNRQAAGLKPACNPVAALFAFTVHSTSITKDHFKECEFMDLFLPTPIPSAARARALLWLLYRYLEDSKGPNPFQDPAAKSQKYAPPLPRISIEEMELENIDTPEELDYGRRMLQYRVEFLNKTEAEYAQDSGKGKGEPAGNARGQRAIKKKAAIGRAVQEEIAALETQSNMSRDSSPKPNALVDPAASTAQAAAATQAAQASILAQTEQTARSSLLEASPVDLVDRKLFLR
;
A
#
# COMPACT_ATOMS: atom_id res chain seq x y z
N MET A 1 -22.02 17.60 -14.36
CA MET A 1 -21.18 17.23 -13.21
C MET A 1 -19.99 18.17 -13.18
N VAL A 2 -19.89 19.02 -12.16
CA VAL A 2 -18.69 19.83 -11.94
C VAL A 2 -17.61 18.86 -11.45
N ILE A 3 -16.63 18.57 -12.30
CA ILE A 3 -15.44 17.81 -11.90
C ILE A 3 -14.63 18.78 -11.05
N THR A 4 -14.82 18.72 -9.73
CA THR A 4 -13.91 19.39 -8.81
C THR A 4 -12.52 18.78 -9.04
N PRO A 5 -11.47 19.62 -9.25
CA PRO A 5 -10.13 19.11 -9.45
C PRO A 5 -9.72 18.34 -8.20
N ARG A 6 -9.61 17.00 -8.32
CA ARG A 6 -9.21 16.14 -7.22
C ARG A 6 -7.71 16.35 -6.99
N PRO A 7 -7.29 16.76 -5.78
CA PRO A 7 -5.89 17.04 -5.53
C PRO A 7 -5.10 15.74 -5.65
N LEU A 8 -4.06 15.76 -6.49
CA LEU A 8 -3.16 14.62 -6.64
C LEU A 8 -2.52 14.25 -5.29
N ILE A 9 -2.07 15.25 -4.54
CA ILE A 9 -1.42 15.07 -3.26
C ILE A 9 -2.48 14.83 -2.17
N ILE A 10 -2.29 13.77 -1.39
CA ILE A 10 -3.04 13.50 -0.16
C ILE A 10 -2.79 14.66 0.82
N LYS A 11 -3.88 15.27 1.28
CA LYS A 11 -3.88 16.31 2.30
C LYS A 11 -4.73 15.83 3.46
N GLY A 12 -4.32 16.20 4.67
CA GLY A 12 -5.06 15.94 5.90
C GLY A 12 -4.49 16.78 7.03
N ASN A 13 -5.22 16.83 8.13
CA ASN A 13 -4.77 17.47 9.37
C ASN A 13 -3.75 16.59 10.11
N ASP A 14 -2.90 17.19 10.95
CA ASP A 14 -1.95 16.42 11.77
C ASP A 14 -2.73 15.45 12.68
N GLY A 15 -2.38 14.17 12.62
CA GLY A 15 -3.03 13.09 13.34
C GLY A 15 -4.14 12.37 12.57
N GLU A 16 -4.67 12.97 11.50
CA GLU A 16 -5.76 12.38 10.72
C GLU A 16 -5.30 11.09 10.02
N PRO A 17 -6.00 9.95 10.19
CA PRO A 17 -5.57 8.68 9.59
C PRO A 17 -5.72 8.70 8.06
N LEU A 18 -4.74 8.13 7.35
CA LEU A 18 -4.86 7.85 5.92
C LEU A 18 -5.60 6.52 5.72
N LEU A 19 -6.92 6.62 5.61
CA LEU A 19 -7.82 5.50 5.38
C LEU A 19 -7.65 4.87 3.99
N ARG A 20 -8.20 3.66 3.81
CA ARG A 20 -8.11 2.87 2.58
C ARG A 20 -8.54 3.66 1.35
N LYS A 21 -9.65 4.40 1.43
CA LYS A 21 -10.12 5.27 0.34
C LYS A 21 -9.11 6.36 -0.01
N THR A 22 -8.40 6.92 0.96
CA THR A 22 -7.40 7.96 0.71
C THR A 22 -6.18 7.43 -0.03
N ILE A 23 -5.68 6.26 0.39
CA ILE A 23 -4.50 5.63 -0.20
C ILE A 23 -4.81 4.77 -1.43
N GLN A 24 -6.09 4.55 -1.74
CA GLN A 24 -6.55 3.65 -2.81
C GLN A 24 -6.03 2.23 -2.57
N TYR A 25 -6.31 1.70 -1.38
CA TYR A 25 -5.80 0.44 -0.88
C TYR A 25 -6.10 -0.75 -1.80
N ASP A 26 -7.31 -0.88 -2.32
CA ASP A 26 -7.68 -2.03 -3.17
C ASP A 26 -6.93 -2.01 -4.50
N PHE A 27 -6.63 -0.82 -5.04
CA PHE A 27 -5.75 -0.67 -6.20
C PHE A 27 -4.32 -1.14 -5.87
N LEU A 28 -3.79 -0.78 -4.69
CA LEU A 28 -2.47 -1.24 -4.25
C LEU A 28 -2.46 -2.77 -4.07
N GLN A 29 -3.53 -3.37 -3.55
CA GLN A 29 -3.64 -4.82 -3.42
C GLN A 29 -3.71 -5.49 -4.79
N ALA A 30 -4.58 -5.01 -5.69
CA ALA A 30 -4.69 -5.55 -7.05
C ALA A 30 -3.37 -5.47 -7.82
N LEU A 31 -2.58 -4.41 -7.61
CA LEU A 31 -1.30 -4.22 -8.27
C LEU A 31 -0.18 -5.13 -7.71
N PHE A 32 -0.05 -5.22 -6.39
CA PHE A 32 1.05 -5.96 -5.76
C PHE A 32 0.77 -7.45 -5.54
N ASN A 33 -0.50 -7.86 -5.57
CA ASN A 33 -0.88 -9.27 -5.47
C ASN A 33 -1.06 -9.93 -6.84
N ASP A 34 -0.89 -9.18 -7.94
CA ASP A 34 -0.86 -9.77 -9.28
C ASP A 34 0.29 -10.80 -9.39
N THR A 35 -0.06 -12.02 -9.77
CA THR A 35 0.85 -13.17 -9.82
C THR A 35 1.48 -13.37 -11.19
N THR A 36 1.25 -12.47 -12.16
CA THR A 36 1.73 -12.62 -13.53
C THR A 36 3.24 -12.45 -13.60
N GLN A 37 3.96 -13.55 -13.84
CA GLN A 37 5.42 -13.56 -13.96
C GLN A 37 5.83 -13.21 -15.40
N CYS A 38 5.86 -11.93 -15.73
CA CYS A 38 6.17 -11.46 -17.08
C CYS A 38 7.32 -10.46 -17.16
N PHE A 39 7.76 -9.91 -16.03
CA PHE A 39 8.85 -8.95 -15.98
C PHE A 39 10.20 -9.64 -15.86
N THR A 40 11.20 -9.18 -16.59
CA THR A 40 12.55 -9.73 -16.59
C THR A 40 13.31 -9.26 -15.35
N GLU A 41 13.91 -10.18 -14.63
CA GLU A 41 14.85 -9.92 -13.55
C GLU A 41 16.28 -10.27 -14.01
N PRO A 42 17.14 -9.27 -14.30
CA PRO A 42 18.45 -9.49 -14.92
C PRO A 42 19.42 -10.37 -14.12
N THR A 43 19.23 -10.46 -12.80
CA THR A 43 20.09 -11.26 -11.93
C THR A 43 19.79 -12.76 -11.98
N LEU A 44 18.68 -13.16 -12.60
CA LEU A 44 18.26 -14.55 -12.71
C LEU A 44 18.59 -15.12 -14.10
N PRO A 45 19.00 -16.39 -14.21
CA PRO A 45 19.27 -17.02 -15.49
C PRO A 45 17.98 -17.30 -16.26
N ALA A 46 18.02 -17.12 -17.59
CA ALA A 46 16.95 -17.57 -18.48
C ALA A 46 16.89 -19.11 -18.52
N PRO A 47 15.71 -19.73 -18.70
CA PRO A 47 14.39 -19.12 -18.95
C PRO A 47 13.65 -18.68 -17.66
N ASN A 48 14.17 -18.98 -16.47
CA ASN A 48 13.51 -18.75 -15.19
C ASN A 48 13.73 -17.34 -14.61
N ASN A 49 13.87 -16.34 -15.48
CA ASN A 49 14.17 -14.96 -15.10
C ASN A 49 12.92 -14.06 -15.06
N LYS A 50 11.72 -14.64 -15.15
CA LYS A 50 10.47 -13.91 -15.10
C LYS A 50 9.92 -13.82 -13.68
N VAL A 51 9.55 -12.61 -13.28
CA VAL A 51 9.04 -12.30 -11.95
C VAL A 51 7.78 -11.42 -12.03
N THR A 52 7.05 -11.34 -10.91
CA THR A 52 5.89 -10.44 -10.77
C THR A 52 6.33 -8.99 -10.63
N PHE A 53 5.41 -8.05 -10.85
CA PHE A 53 5.66 -6.62 -10.61
C PHE A 53 6.11 -6.34 -9.17
N ASN A 54 5.46 -6.96 -8.19
CA ASN A 54 5.81 -6.83 -6.77
C ASN A 54 7.28 -7.19 -6.52
N THR A 55 7.72 -8.34 -7.04
CA THR A 55 9.10 -8.79 -6.90
C THR A 55 10.08 -7.83 -7.59
N LEU A 56 9.80 -7.41 -8.83
CA LEU A 56 10.64 -6.46 -9.56
C LEU A 56 10.77 -5.11 -8.84
N TYR A 57 9.64 -4.57 -8.36
CA TYR A 57 9.60 -3.27 -7.69
C TYR A 57 10.34 -3.31 -6.35
N ARG A 58 10.15 -4.36 -5.53
CA ARG A 58 10.89 -4.54 -4.28
C ARG A 58 12.38 -4.71 -4.52
N LYS A 59 12.79 -5.46 -5.54
CA LYS A 59 14.21 -5.59 -5.92
C LYS A 59 14.82 -4.26 -6.34
N ALA A 60 14.09 -3.43 -7.09
CA ALA A 60 14.55 -2.08 -7.43
C ALA A 60 14.75 -1.21 -6.18
N LEU A 61 13.85 -1.28 -5.20
CA LEU A 61 14.01 -0.59 -3.92
C LEU A 61 15.23 -1.11 -3.16
N LEU A 62 15.39 -2.42 -3.03
CA LEU A 62 16.56 -3.03 -2.39
C LEU A 62 17.85 -2.64 -3.11
N ALA A 63 17.86 -2.49 -4.43
CA ALA A 63 19.04 -2.04 -5.16
C ALA A 63 19.41 -0.57 -4.91
N SER A 64 18.58 0.22 -4.21
CA SER A 64 18.85 1.62 -3.95
C SER A 64 20.15 1.86 -3.16
N SER A 65 21.00 2.74 -3.69
CA SER A 65 22.22 3.21 -3.02
C SER A 65 21.95 4.06 -1.76
N LYS A 66 20.69 4.43 -1.53
CA LYS A 66 20.25 5.25 -0.38
C LYS A 66 19.45 4.44 0.65
N MET A 67 19.33 3.12 0.44
CA MET A 67 18.78 2.21 1.43
C MET A 67 19.85 1.90 2.49
N THR A 68 19.57 2.16 3.75
CA THR A 68 20.46 1.79 4.86
C THR A 68 20.51 0.27 5.06
N GLY A 69 21.60 -0.25 5.65
CA GLY A 69 21.72 -1.68 5.93
C GLY A 69 20.57 -2.24 6.78
N SER A 70 20.16 -1.52 7.83
CA SER A 70 19.02 -1.91 8.67
C SER A 70 17.69 -1.96 7.89
N GLN A 71 17.47 -1.03 6.96
CA GLN A 71 16.29 -1.05 6.09
C GLN A 71 16.25 -2.27 5.20
N ARG A 72 17.38 -2.58 4.56
CA ARG A 72 17.53 -3.75 3.68
C ARG A 72 17.21 -5.04 4.42
N ILE A 73 17.84 -5.24 5.59
CA ILE A 73 17.63 -6.43 6.43
C ILE A 73 16.16 -6.59 6.80
N LYS A 74 15.46 -5.52 7.21
CA LYS A 74 14.04 -5.60 7.57
C LYS A 74 13.15 -5.94 6.38
N MET A 75 13.42 -5.36 5.20
CA MET A 75 12.65 -5.66 3.98
C MET A 75 12.85 -7.11 3.50
N GLU A 76 14.03 -7.69 3.75
CA GLU A 76 14.34 -9.09 3.40
C GLU A 76 13.79 -10.07 4.44
N GLN A 77 13.91 -9.75 5.72
CA GLN A 77 13.50 -10.60 6.83
C GLN A 77 11.99 -10.66 7.03
N PHE A 78 11.28 -9.54 6.81
CA PHE A 78 9.84 -9.42 7.07
C PHE A 78 9.09 -9.12 5.76
N PRO A 79 8.50 -10.14 5.11
CA PRO A 79 7.82 -9.98 3.82
C PRO A 79 6.71 -8.92 3.83
N GLU A 80 5.88 -8.91 4.88
CA GLU A 80 4.80 -7.92 5.04
C GLU A 80 5.34 -6.49 5.14
N PHE A 81 6.44 -6.29 5.88
CA PHE A 81 7.10 -4.99 5.94
C PHE A 81 7.65 -4.57 4.57
N GLY A 82 8.26 -5.51 3.83
CA GLY A 82 8.73 -5.27 2.47
C GLY A 82 7.61 -4.86 1.51
N LEU A 83 6.44 -5.50 1.61
CA LEU A 83 5.25 -5.17 0.82
C LEU A 83 4.71 -3.78 1.17
N VAL A 84 4.51 -3.49 2.46
CA VAL A 84 4.04 -2.18 2.92
C VAL A 84 4.99 -1.07 2.50
N MET A 85 6.29 -1.25 2.68
CA MET A 85 7.31 -0.29 2.25
C MET A 85 7.22 -0.03 0.74
N ALA A 86 7.01 -1.08 -0.07
CA ALA A 86 6.85 -0.94 -1.50
C ALA A 86 5.59 -0.16 -1.89
N GLN A 87 4.46 -0.42 -1.22
CA GLN A 87 3.20 0.28 -1.45
C GLN A 87 3.31 1.78 -1.12
N VAL A 88 3.92 2.14 0.02
CA VAL A 88 4.11 3.55 0.35
C VAL A 88 5.13 4.23 -0.57
N CYS A 89 6.23 3.54 -0.92
CA CYS A 89 7.18 4.03 -1.91
C CYS A 89 6.52 4.28 -3.27
N LEU A 90 5.58 3.43 -3.71
CA LEU A 90 4.83 3.68 -4.93
C LEU A 90 4.02 4.98 -4.84
N LEU A 91 3.27 5.18 -3.75
CA LEU A 91 2.48 6.40 -3.52
C LEU A 91 3.36 7.67 -3.46
N VAL A 92 4.57 7.58 -2.90
CA VAL A 92 5.55 8.68 -2.90
C VAL A 92 6.09 8.93 -4.31
N ASN A 93 6.39 7.87 -5.07
CA ASN A 93 6.95 7.96 -6.42
C ASN A 93 5.98 8.64 -7.40
N ILE A 94 4.70 8.30 -7.32
CA ILE A 94 3.64 8.91 -8.14
C ILE A 94 3.16 10.28 -7.63
N GLY A 95 3.70 10.75 -6.50
CA GLY A 95 3.37 12.06 -5.94
C GLY A 95 2.04 12.13 -5.16
N ARG A 96 1.39 11.01 -4.84
CA ARG A 96 0.21 11.00 -3.94
C ARG A 96 0.63 11.33 -2.50
N ILE A 97 1.74 10.78 -2.01
CA ILE A 97 2.30 11.09 -0.70
C ILE A 97 3.45 12.09 -0.86
N ASN A 98 3.30 13.28 -0.27
CA ASN A 98 4.36 14.27 -0.27
C ASN A 98 5.40 13.99 0.83
N THR A 99 6.54 14.67 0.78
CA THR A 99 7.61 14.47 1.77
C THR A 99 7.25 14.98 3.17
N THR A 100 6.26 15.84 3.33
CA THR A 100 5.91 16.40 4.66
C THR A 100 5.19 15.40 5.56
N LEU A 101 4.67 14.31 4.98
CA LEU A 101 4.03 13.23 5.72
C LEU A 101 5.06 12.38 6.48
N ALA A 102 4.73 12.05 7.73
CA ALA A 102 5.46 11.08 8.54
C ALA A 102 4.49 10.13 9.22
N PHE A 103 4.95 8.90 9.45
CA PHE A 103 4.08 7.80 9.90
C PHE A 103 4.45 7.26 11.29
N TYR A 104 5.21 8.03 12.06
CA TYR A 104 5.50 7.79 13.47
C TYR A 104 5.04 9.00 14.32
N PRO A 105 4.33 8.75 15.43
CA PRO A 105 3.64 9.80 16.19
C PRO A 105 4.58 10.66 17.04
N ASP A 106 5.76 10.17 17.41
CA ASP A 106 6.64 10.81 18.41
C ASP A 106 7.50 11.96 17.85
N MET A 107 7.16 12.49 16.68
CA MET A 107 7.95 13.56 16.07
C MET A 107 7.62 14.94 16.65
N ARG A 108 8.66 15.66 17.04
CA ARG A 108 8.58 17.06 17.52
C ARG A 108 8.71 18.10 16.39
N THR A 109 8.98 17.67 15.16
CA THR A 109 9.29 18.61 14.07
C THR A 109 8.07 19.39 13.60
N ALA A 110 8.18 20.72 13.55
CA ALA A 110 7.09 21.61 13.16
C ALA A 110 6.65 21.43 11.69
N LEU A 111 7.56 21.02 10.79
CA LEU A 111 7.31 20.96 9.34
C LEU A 111 6.72 19.64 8.84
N ARG A 112 6.59 18.63 9.71
CA ARG A 112 6.06 17.31 9.34
C ARG A 112 4.67 17.08 9.91
N TYR A 113 3.79 16.44 9.15
CA TYR A 113 2.44 16.11 9.58
C TYR A 113 2.33 14.61 9.84
N TYR A 114 1.90 14.25 11.05
CA TYR A 114 1.76 12.84 11.43
C TYR A 114 0.48 12.31 10.82
N HIS A 115 0.55 11.13 10.20
CA HIS A 115 -0.63 10.37 9.83
C HIS A 115 -0.37 8.89 10.09
N SER A 116 -1.31 8.20 10.74
CA SER A 116 -1.31 6.74 10.70
C SER A 116 -1.77 6.27 9.31
N ILE A 117 -1.38 5.07 8.90
CA ILE A 117 -1.92 4.40 7.71
C ILE A 117 -2.44 3.03 8.16
N PRO A 118 -3.65 2.96 8.77
CA PRO A 118 -4.11 1.76 9.47
C PRO A 118 -4.03 0.48 8.62
N ALA A 119 -4.49 0.53 7.37
CA ALA A 119 -4.48 -0.61 6.45
C ALA A 119 -3.08 -1.13 6.06
N LEU A 120 -2.03 -0.35 6.33
CA LEU A 120 -0.63 -0.71 6.08
C LEU A 120 0.18 -0.91 7.39
N GLN A 121 -0.38 -0.56 8.55
CA GLN A 121 0.26 -0.71 9.87
C GLN A 121 -0.36 -1.86 10.66
N ARG A 122 -0.31 -3.06 10.07
CA ARG A 122 -1.08 -4.24 10.50
C ARG A 122 -0.47 -4.98 11.69
N ASP A 123 0.84 -4.95 11.80
CA ASP A 123 1.61 -5.68 12.81
C ASP A 123 2.63 -4.78 13.52
N GLU A 124 3.29 -5.31 14.54
CA GLU A 124 4.27 -4.55 15.33
C GLU A 124 5.44 -4.05 14.48
N THR A 125 5.91 -4.85 13.52
CA THR A 125 7.04 -4.50 12.65
C THR A 125 6.70 -3.31 11.75
N THR A 126 5.55 -3.36 11.07
CA THR A 126 5.06 -2.28 10.21
C THR A 126 4.69 -1.03 11.01
N ARG A 127 4.18 -1.16 12.23
CA ARG A 127 3.91 -0.01 13.12
C ARG A 127 5.18 0.68 13.58
N GLN A 128 6.17 -0.08 14.04
CA GLN A 128 7.40 0.48 14.63
C GLN A 128 8.42 0.98 13.60
N HIS A 129 8.42 0.43 12.38
CA HIS A 129 9.51 0.64 11.43
C HIS A 129 9.12 1.40 10.16
N MET A 130 7.86 1.85 10.05
CA MET A 130 7.45 2.65 8.90
C MET A 130 8.16 4.02 8.90
N TYR A 131 8.88 4.30 7.82
CA TYR A 131 9.68 5.52 7.67
C TYR A 131 8.83 6.72 7.27
N ASP A 132 9.32 7.94 7.48
CA ASP A 132 8.67 9.11 6.86
C ASP A 132 8.81 9.13 5.32
N ALA A 133 7.95 9.90 4.68
CA ALA A 133 7.92 10.02 3.22
C ALA A 133 9.20 10.66 2.65
N ALA A 134 9.93 11.47 3.43
CA ALA A 134 11.19 12.06 2.96
C ALA A 134 12.30 11.02 2.84
N ARG A 135 12.39 10.09 3.80
CA ARG A 135 13.30 8.94 3.73
C ARG A 135 12.92 8.02 2.57
N MET A 136 11.64 7.74 2.36
CA MET A 136 11.18 6.96 1.19
C MET A 136 11.54 7.64 -0.14
N LYS A 137 11.33 8.96 -0.25
CA LYS A 137 11.78 9.73 -1.44
C LYS A 137 13.29 9.65 -1.65
N THR A 138 14.07 9.57 -0.56
CA THR A 138 15.52 9.44 -0.63
C THR A 138 15.94 8.07 -1.16
N VAL A 139 15.26 7.00 -0.71
CA VAL A 139 15.43 5.65 -1.26
C VAL A 139 15.08 5.62 -2.76
N LEU A 140 13.95 6.22 -3.17
CA LEU A 140 13.54 6.29 -4.58
C LEU A 140 14.60 6.99 -5.45
N LYS A 141 15.17 8.11 -4.99
CA LYS A 141 16.27 8.79 -5.69
C LYS A 141 17.53 7.94 -5.86
N GLY A 142 17.75 6.97 -4.96
CA GLY A 142 18.87 6.03 -5.03
C GLY A 142 18.61 4.82 -5.93
N CYS A 143 17.38 4.63 -6.43
CA CYS A 143 17.00 3.56 -7.36
C CYS A 143 17.48 3.89 -8.79
N VAL A 144 18.80 4.04 -8.94
CA VAL A 144 19.46 4.15 -10.23
C VAL A 144 19.86 2.73 -10.60
N GLY A 145 19.18 2.15 -11.58
CA GLY A 145 19.53 0.84 -12.12
C GLY A 145 20.75 0.95 -13.04
N ASN A 146 20.83 0.07 -14.04
CA ASN A 146 21.89 0.13 -15.05
C ASN A 146 21.59 1.17 -16.15
N GLU A 147 20.94 2.28 -15.78
CA GLU A 147 20.59 3.35 -16.71
C GLU A 147 21.72 4.39 -16.80
N SER A 148 22.53 4.30 -17.85
CA SER A 148 23.50 5.34 -18.23
C SER A 148 23.23 5.79 -19.66
N PRO A 149 22.79 7.06 -19.88
CA PRO A 149 22.36 8.02 -18.86
C PRO A 149 21.07 7.58 -18.12
N PRO A 150 20.74 8.19 -16.96
CA PRO A 150 19.48 7.93 -16.28
C PRO A 150 18.27 8.24 -17.17
N VAL A 151 17.23 7.42 -17.07
CA VAL A 151 15.95 7.63 -17.79
C VAL A 151 15.28 8.91 -17.29
N GLN A 152 14.87 9.78 -18.22
CA GLN A 152 14.13 11.01 -17.92
C GLN A 152 12.76 11.07 -18.60
N THR A 153 12.60 10.39 -19.74
CA THR A 153 11.40 10.43 -20.56
C THR A 153 10.91 9.02 -20.92
N PRO A 154 9.63 8.84 -21.27
CA PRO A 154 9.13 7.58 -21.82
C PRO A 154 9.87 7.15 -23.10
N ALA A 155 10.33 8.10 -23.92
CA ALA A 155 11.09 7.82 -25.14
C ALA A 155 12.46 7.18 -24.83
N ASP A 156 13.13 7.60 -23.76
CA ASP A 156 14.39 7.00 -23.33
C ASP A 156 14.21 5.51 -23.01
N ILE A 157 13.09 5.15 -22.39
CA ILE A 157 12.76 3.76 -22.05
C ILE A 157 12.56 2.95 -23.34
N LEU A 158 11.80 3.49 -24.31
CA LEU A 158 11.58 2.81 -25.59
C LEU A 158 12.88 2.65 -26.40
N ASN A 159 13.77 3.65 -26.38
CA ASN A 159 15.07 3.56 -27.05
C ASN A 159 15.95 2.47 -26.42
N ARG A 160 15.95 2.36 -25.09
CA ARG A 160 16.66 1.30 -24.36
C ARG A 160 16.07 -0.08 -24.66
N GLN A 161 14.75 -0.19 -24.71
CA GLN A 161 14.08 -1.42 -25.11
C GLN A 161 14.44 -1.83 -26.54
N ALA A 162 14.47 -0.88 -27.48
CA ALA A 162 14.86 -1.11 -28.87
C ALA A 162 16.33 -1.56 -29.00
N ALA A 163 17.19 -1.17 -28.06
CA ALA A 163 18.56 -1.67 -27.93
C ALA A 163 18.66 -3.07 -27.28
N GLY A 164 17.54 -3.74 -27.02
CA GLY A 164 17.48 -5.10 -26.47
C GLY A 164 17.59 -5.19 -24.96
N LEU A 165 17.56 -4.07 -24.23
CA LEU A 165 17.62 -4.07 -22.77
C LEU A 165 16.27 -4.49 -22.18
N LYS A 166 16.28 -5.55 -21.37
CA LYS A 166 15.10 -6.06 -20.64
C LYS A 166 15.46 -6.35 -19.16
N PRO A 167 14.79 -5.72 -18.20
CA PRO A 167 13.84 -4.62 -18.39
C PRO A 167 14.59 -3.39 -18.92
N ALA A 168 13.93 -2.56 -19.73
CA ALA A 168 14.54 -1.38 -20.34
C ALA A 168 15.12 -0.42 -19.28
N CYS A 169 14.45 -0.29 -18.14
CA CYS A 169 14.94 0.35 -16.93
C CYS A 169 14.27 -0.27 -15.69
N ASN A 170 14.65 0.18 -14.51
CA ASN A 170 13.97 -0.21 -13.28
C ASN A 170 12.54 0.39 -13.21
N PRO A 171 11.58 -0.28 -12.57
CA PRO A 171 10.19 0.15 -12.55
C PRO A 171 9.96 1.46 -11.75
N VAL A 172 10.87 1.85 -10.85
CA VAL A 172 10.79 3.13 -10.13
C VAL A 172 11.02 4.29 -11.12
N ALA A 173 12.05 4.19 -11.96
CA ALA A 173 12.34 5.17 -12.99
C ALA A 173 11.24 5.26 -14.05
N ALA A 174 10.67 4.12 -14.47
CA ALA A 174 9.54 4.10 -15.41
C ALA A 174 8.31 4.84 -14.87
N LEU A 175 7.89 4.52 -13.63
CA LEU A 175 6.77 5.21 -12.99
C LEU A 175 7.02 6.72 -12.83
N PHE A 176 8.25 7.11 -12.47
CA PHE A 176 8.61 8.52 -12.37
C PHE A 176 8.53 9.23 -13.73
N ALA A 177 9.05 8.61 -14.80
CA ALA A 177 8.94 9.16 -16.14
C ALA A 177 7.47 9.27 -16.59
N PHE A 178 6.62 8.29 -16.27
CA PHE A 178 5.20 8.34 -16.62
C PHE A 178 4.46 9.46 -15.89
N THR A 179 4.76 9.70 -14.62
CA THR A 179 4.08 10.74 -13.83
C THR A 179 4.50 12.14 -14.27
N VAL A 180 5.79 12.35 -14.53
CA VAL A 180 6.33 13.62 -15.07
C VAL A 180 5.77 13.91 -16.47
N HIS A 181 5.65 12.89 -17.32
CA HIS A 181 5.16 13.01 -18.69
C HIS A 181 3.72 12.50 -18.87
N SER A 182 2.89 12.66 -17.85
CA SER A 182 1.55 12.08 -17.77
C SER A 182 0.64 12.48 -18.93
N THR A 183 0.75 13.70 -19.45
CA THR A 183 -0.02 14.17 -20.62
C THR A 183 0.32 13.38 -21.88
N SER A 184 1.61 13.06 -22.12
CA SER A 184 2.02 12.25 -23.27
C SER A 184 1.54 10.81 -23.11
N ILE A 185 1.76 10.22 -21.94
CA ILE A 185 1.29 8.86 -21.63
C ILE A 185 -0.22 8.75 -21.81
N THR A 186 -0.97 9.74 -21.33
CA THR A 186 -2.43 9.82 -21.51
C THR A 186 -2.79 9.80 -22.98
N LYS A 187 -2.23 10.72 -23.77
CA LYS A 187 -2.50 10.83 -25.22
C LYS A 187 -2.18 9.55 -25.98
N ASP A 188 -1.09 8.88 -25.63
CA ASP A 188 -0.58 7.74 -26.39
C ASP A 188 -1.33 6.44 -26.07
N HIS A 189 -1.84 6.30 -24.83
CA HIS A 189 -2.33 5.01 -24.32
C HIS A 189 -3.73 5.00 -23.73
N PHE A 190 -4.31 6.16 -23.38
CA PHE A 190 -5.60 6.23 -22.69
C PHE A 190 -6.62 7.01 -23.53
N LYS A 191 -7.84 6.46 -23.65
CA LYS A 191 -8.92 7.06 -24.44
C LYS A 191 -9.90 7.89 -23.61
N GLU A 192 -10.24 7.39 -22.42
CA GLU A 192 -11.42 7.84 -21.66
C GLU A 192 -11.07 8.42 -20.27
N CYS A 193 -9.79 8.39 -19.91
CA CYS A 193 -9.28 8.93 -18.65
C CYS A 193 -7.84 9.42 -18.81
N GLU A 194 -7.35 10.16 -17.81
CA GLU A 194 -5.95 10.52 -17.72
C GLU A 194 -5.13 9.41 -17.05
N PHE A 195 -3.83 9.36 -17.32
CA PHE A 195 -2.93 8.42 -16.63
C PHE A 195 -2.99 8.58 -15.11
N MET A 196 -3.11 9.81 -14.61
CA MET A 196 -3.15 10.08 -13.18
C MET A 196 -4.46 9.61 -12.52
N ASP A 197 -5.54 9.43 -13.28
CA ASP A 197 -6.82 8.91 -12.78
C ASP A 197 -6.70 7.48 -12.25
N LEU A 198 -5.71 6.71 -12.73
CA LEU A 198 -5.40 5.37 -12.22
C LEU A 198 -5.09 5.38 -10.71
N PHE A 199 -4.57 6.49 -10.21
CA PHE A 199 -4.13 6.62 -8.83
C PHE A 199 -5.09 7.42 -7.97
N LEU A 200 -6.22 7.89 -8.49
CA LEU A 200 -7.17 8.74 -7.78
C LEU A 200 -8.46 7.98 -7.47
N PRO A 201 -9.27 8.42 -6.49
CA PRO A 201 -10.60 7.87 -6.24
C PRO A 201 -11.55 8.25 -7.38
N THR A 202 -11.36 7.63 -8.54
CA THR A 202 -12.17 7.81 -9.75
C THR A 202 -13.18 6.67 -9.84
N PRO A 203 -14.30 6.85 -10.56
CA PRO A 203 -15.33 5.81 -10.73
C PRO A 203 -14.85 4.74 -11.72
N ILE A 204 -13.65 4.19 -11.49
CA ILE A 204 -13.02 3.14 -12.29
C ILE A 204 -12.55 2.05 -11.31
N PRO A 205 -12.92 0.77 -11.50
CA PRO A 205 -12.57 -0.30 -10.59
C PRO A 205 -11.07 -0.38 -10.31
N SER A 206 -10.69 -0.63 -9.06
CA SER A 206 -9.30 -0.75 -8.62
C SER A 206 -8.53 -1.81 -9.41
N ALA A 207 -9.15 -2.95 -9.70
CA ALA A 207 -8.55 -4.01 -10.50
C ALA A 207 -8.28 -3.59 -11.96
N ALA A 208 -9.21 -2.84 -12.57
CA ALA A 208 -9.04 -2.33 -13.93
C ALA A 208 -7.88 -1.31 -14.01
N ARG A 209 -7.80 -0.41 -13.01
CA ARG A 209 -6.70 0.56 -12.89
C ARG A 209 -5.35 -0.13 -12.71
N ALA A 210 -5.26 -1.15 -11.85
CA ALA A 210 -4.05 -1.92 -11.63
C ALA A 210 -3.60 -2.65 -12.90
N ARG A 211 -4.53 -3.32 -13.60
CA ARG A 211 -4.28 -3.99 -14.88
C ARG A 211 -3.77 -3.02 -15.95
N ALA A 212 -4.35 -1.83 -16.06
CA ALA A 212 -3.89 -0.82 -17.02
C ALA A 212 -2.48 -0.31 -16.71
N LEU A 213 -2.12 -0.16 -15.43
CA LEU A 213 -0.76 0.20 -15.04
C LEU A 213 0.24 -0.91 -15.36
N LEU A 214 -0.09 -2.17 -15.03
CA LEU A 214 0.74 -3.33 -15.34
C LEU A 214 0.94 -3.51 -16.85
N TRP A 215 -0.12 -3.30 -17.62
CA TRP A 215 -0.06 -3.25 -19.08
C TRP A 215 0.95 -2.21 -19.56
N LEU A 216 0.88 -0.99 -19.04
CA LEU A 216 1.78 0.10 -19.44
C LEU A 216 3.22 -0.21 -19.07
N LEU A 217 3.46 -0.70 -17.85
CA LEU A 217 4.79 -1.10 -17.39
C LEU A 217 5.37 -2.20 -18.26
N TYR A 218 4.60 -3.25 -18.59
CA TYR A 218 5.08 -4.31 -19.48
C TYR A 218 5.44 -3.76 -20.86
N ARG A 219 4.60 -2.88 -21.42
CA ARG A 219 4.81 -2.29 -22.75
C ARG A 219 6.12 -1.52 -22.86
N TYR A 220 6.52 -0.82 -21.80
CA TYR A 220 7.74 -0.02 -21.78
C TYR A 220 8.96 -0.81 -21.30
N LEU A 221 8.80 -1.67 -20.29
CA LEU A 221 9.92 -2.40 -19.70
C LEU A 221 10.32 -3.64 -20.50
N GLU A 222 9.36 -4.34 -21.12
CA GLU A 222 9.58 -5.67 -21.70
C GLU A 222 9.45 -5.69 -23.23
N ASP A 223 8.28 -5.27 -23.73
CA ASP A 223 7.95 -5.39 -25.16
C ASP A 223 6.87 -4.39 -25.59
N SER A 224 7.25 -3.47 -26.49
CA SER A 224 6.38 -2.46 -27.06
C SER A 224 5.58 -2.92 -28.28
N LYS A 225 5.86 -4.10 -28.84
CA LYS A 225 5.24 -4.57 -30.10
C LYS A 225 4.57 -5.94 -29.98
N GLY A 226 5.07 -6.79 -29.09
CA GLY A 226 4.58 -8.14 -28.86
C GLY A 226 3.33 -8.20 -27.97
N PRO A 227 2.82 -9.42 -27.76
CA PRO A 227 1.64 -9.65 -26.92
C PRO A 227 1.89 -9.19 -25.49
N ASN A 228 0.95 -8.41 -24.97
CA ASN A 228 0.98 -7.93 -23.59
C ASN A 228 0.09 -8.84 -22.72
N PRO A 229 0.62 -9.47 -21.66
CA PRO A 229 -0.14 -10.36 -20.78
C PRO A 229 -1.35 -9.72 -20.12
N PHE A 230 -1.33 -8.39 -19.98
CA PHE A 230 -2.42 -7.63 -19.36
C PHE A 230 -3.40 -7.08 -20.40
N GLN A 231 -3.20 -7.31 -21.70
CA GLN A 231 -4.12 -6.86 -22.75
C GLN A 231 -5.51 -7.50 -22.56
N ASP A 232 -6.56 -6.76 -22.91
CA ASP A 232 -7.89 -7.37 -23.07
C ASP A 232 -7.89 -8.35 -24.24
N PRO A 233 -8.22 -9.65 -24.04
CA PRO A 233 -8.29 -10.63 -25.12
C PRO A 233 -9.21 -10.21 -26.28
N ALA A 234 -10.24 -9.39 -26.00
CA ALA A 234 -11.16 -8.88 -27.01
C ALA A 234 -10.65 -7.62 -27.74
N ALA A 235 -9.50 -7.08 -27.36
CA ALA A 235 -8.99 -5.84 -27.91
C ALA A 235 -8.54 -6.00 -29.37
N LYS A 236 -9.14 -5.21 -30.26
CA LYS A 236 -8.75 -5.12 -31.68
C LYS A 236 -7.40 -4.43 -31.91
N SER A 237 -6.84 -3.79 -30.89
CA SER A 237 -5.57 -3.05 -30.98
C SER A 237 -4.81 -3.13 -29.66
N GLN A 238 -3.50 -3.38 -29.74
CA GLN A 238 -2.57 -3.33 -28.61
C GLN A 238 -1.98 -1.92 -28.38
N LYS A 239 -2.53 -0.90 -29.04
CA LYS A 239 -2.06 0.49 -28.90
C LYS A 239 -2.48 1.11 -27.56
N TYR A 240 -3.68 0.74 -27.10
CA TYR A 240 -4.34 1.35 -25.94
C TYR A 240 -4.34 0.40 -24.76
N ALA A 241 -4.32 0.98 -23.56
CA ALA A 241 -4.49 0.24 -22.32
C ALA A 241 -5.82 -0.53 -22.33
N PRO A 242 -5.93 -1.63 -21.53
CA PRO A 242 -7.17 -2.36 -21.34
C PRO A 242 -8.34 -1.45 -20.93
N PRO A 243 -9.60 -1.85 -21.20
CA PRO A 243 -10.77 -1.04 -20.87
C PRO A 243 -10.79 -0.61 -19.40
N LEU A 244 -11.18 0.65 -19.19
CA LEU A 244 -11.34 1.26 -17.87
C LEU A 244 -12.82 1.61 -17.70
N PRO A 245 -13.68 0.61 -17.42
CA PRO A 245 -15.12 0.83 -17.33
C PRO A 245 -15.44 1.80 -16.21
N ARG A 246 -16.44 2.65 -16.43
CA ARG A 246 -16.99 3.50 -15.38
C ARG A 246 -18.03 2.71 -14.58
N ILE A 247 -17.89 2.75 -13.26
CA ILE A 247 -18.85 2.17 -12.32
C ILE A 247 -19.67 3.26 -11.63
N SER A 248 -20.79 2.86 -11.04
CA SER A 248 -21.61 3.74 -10.21
C SER A 248 -20.86 4.19 -8.95
N ILE A 249 -21.37 5.24 -8.28
CA ILE A 249 -20.83 5.69 -7.00
C ILE A 249 -21.04 4.60 -5.93
N GLU A 250 -22.19 3.93 -5.95
CA GLU A 250 -22.54 2.84 -5.04
C GLU A 250 -21.54 1.68 -5.16
N GLU A 251 -21.20 1.25 -6.38
CA GLU A 251 -20.17 0.22 -6.60
C GLU A 251 -18.79 0.69 -6.17
N MET A 252 -18.46 1.97 -6.38
CA MET A 252 -17.18 2.54 -5.94
C MET A 252 -17.06 2.57 -4.41
N GLU A 253 -18.17 2.70 -3.69
CA GLU A 253 -18.22 2.66 -2.23
C GLU A 253 -18.06 1.25 -1.65
N LEU A 254 -18.19 0.21 -2.49
CA LEU A 254 -17.88 -1.18 -2.11
C LEU A 254 -16.37 -1.47 -2.12
N GLU A 255 -15.57 -0.61 -2.75
CA GLU A 255 -14.10 -0.70 -2.71
C GLU A 255 -13.52 0.17 -1.58
N ASN A 256 -12.34 -0.23 -1.10
CA ASN A 256 -11.54 0.50 -0.10
C ASN A 256 -12.26 0.68 1.24
N ILE A 257 -13.03 -0.33 1.65
CA ILE A 257 -13.74 -0.35 2.93
C ILE A 257 -12.76 -0.61 4.07
N ASP A 258 -12.58 0.37 4.95
CA ASP A 258 -11.79 0.22 6.18
C ASP A 258 -12.43 -0.79 7.13
N THR A 259 -11.61 -1.63 7.76
CA THR A 259 -12.11 -2.57 8.77
C THR A 259 -12.34 -1.86 10.12
N PRO A 260 -13.19 -2.42 11.01
CA PRO A 260 -13.38 -1.84 12.35
C PRO A 260 -12.07 -1.68 13.14
N GLU A 261 -11.13 -2.62 12.99
CA GLU A 261 -9.83 -2.61 13.65
C GLU A 261 -8.93 -1.49 13.09
N GLU A 262 -9.00 -1.23 11.79
CA GLU A 262 -8.28 -0.15 11.13
C GLU A 262 -8.78 1.22 11.59
N LEU A 263 -10.11 1.39 11.67
CA LEU A 263 -10.73 2.60 12.19
C LEU A 263 -10.36 2.83 13.66
N ASP A 264 -10.41 1.78 14.48
CA ASP A 264 -10.02 1.85 15.88
C ASP A 264 -8.56 2.22 16.07
N TYR A 265 -7.66 1.56 15.34
CA TYR A 265 -6.24 1.89 15.36
C TYR A 265 -6.01 3.34 14.93
N GLY A 266 -6.67 3.81 13.87
CA GLY A 266 -6.63 5.20 13.43
C GLY A 266 -6.99 6.18 14.55
N ARG A 267 -8.10 5.94 15.25
CA ARG A 267 -8.54 6.75 16.40
C ARG A 267 -7.54 6.74 17.55
N ARG A 268 -7.06 5.57 17.96
CA ARG A 268 -6.09 5.45 19.05
C ARG A 268 -4.80 6.20 18.74
N MET A 269 -4.33 6.14 17.49
CA MET A 269 -3.13 6.87 17.09
C MET A 269 -3.32 8.38 17.02
N LEU A 270 -4.50 8.85 16.61
CA LEU A 270 -4.87 10.27 16.69
C LEU A 270 -4.87 10.75 18.14
N GLN A 271 -5.50 10.00 19.04
CA GLN A 271 -5.52 10.33 20.47
C GLN A 271 -4.09 10.38 21.05
N TYR A 272 -3.29 9.34 20.79
CA TYR A 272 -1.89 9.30 21.22
C TYR A 272 -1.11 10.52 20.70
N ARG A 273 -1.34 10.92 19.45
CA ARG A 273 -0.69 12.10 18.87
C ARG A 273 -1.08 13.39 19.59
N VAL A 274 -2.37 13.57 19.90
CA VAL A 274 -2.86 14.73 20.65
C VAL A 274 -2.22 14.80 22.04
N GLU A 275 -2.19 13.67 22.76
CA GLU A 275 -1.55 13.56 24.07
C GLU A 275 -0.05 13.89 24.01
N PHE A 276 0.66 13.34 23.01
CA PHE A 276 2.07 13.61 22.77
C PHE A 276 2.35 15.10 22.54
N LEU A 277 1.53 15.78 21.72
CA LEU A 277 1.68 17.21 21.44
C LEU A 277 1.39 18.06 22.69
N ASN A 278 0.37 17.73 23.47
CA ASN A 278 0.06 18.43 24.73
C ASN A 278 1.20 18.30 25.75
N LYS A 279 1.74 17.08 25.91
CA LYS A 279 2.89 16.84 26.78
C LYS A 279 4.11 17.64 26.31
N THR A 280 4.37 17.63 25.01
CA THR A 280 5.47 18.39 24.40
C THR A 280 5.31 19.91 24.61
N GLU A 281 4.08 20.44 24.49
CA GLU A 281 3.78 21.84 24.79
C GLU A 281 4.03 22.20 26.26
N ALA A 282 3.61 21.33 27.19
CA ALA A 282 3.82 21.51 28.62
C ALA A 282 5.32 21.49 28.99
N GLU A 283 6.11 20.58 28.41
CA GLU A 283 7.56 20.52 28.57
C GLU A 283 8.21 21.86 28.15
N TYR A 284 7.84 22.41 26.99
CA TYR A 284 8.36 23.70 26.54
C TYR A 284 7.98 24.87 27.46
N ALA A 285 6.77 24.85 28.03
CA ALA A 285 6.32 25.89 28.96
C ALA A 285 7.11 25.86 30.29
N GLN A 286 7.44 24.66 30.78
CA GLN A 286 8.24 24.48 32.01
C GLN A 286 9.70 24.90 31.83
N ASP A 287 10.33 24.56 30.71
CA ASP A 287 11.71 24.98 30.40
C ASP A 287 11.82 26.50 30.28
N SER A 288 10.80 27.16 29.74
CA SER A 288 10.73 28.62 29.63
C SER A 288 10.58 29.32 31.00
N GLY A 289 10.05 28.62 32.01
CA GLY A 289 9.88 29.15 33.37
C GLY A 289 11.09 29.00 34.29
N LYS A 290 12.08 28.16 33.93
CA LYS A 290 13.27 27.87 34.76
C LYS A 290 14.53 28.63 34.37
N GLY A 291 14.54 29.34 33.23
CA GLY A 291 15.72 30.07 32.73
C GLY A 291 15.51 31.60 32.65
N LYS A 292 16.34 32.37 33.36
CA LYS A 292 16.60 33.78 33.02
C LYS A 292 17.47 33.81 31.75
N GLY A 293 16.86 33.95 30.58
CA GLY A 293 17.56 34.15 29.30
C GLY A 293 16.69 33.78 28.11
N GLU A 294 16.50 34.72 27.17
CA GLU A 294 15.65 34.55 25.98
C GLU A 294 16.00 33.32 25.14
N PRO A 295 15.02 32.50 24.73
CA PRO A 295 15.19 31.60 23.60
C PRO A 295 14.48 32.18 22.38
N ALA A 296 15.07 33.19 21.73
CA ALA A 296 14.58 33.71 20.45
C ALA A 296 14.59 32.65 19.32
N GLY A 297 15.24 31.49 19.53
CA GLY A 297 15.45 30.47 18.51
C GLY A 297 14.28 29.52 18.20
N ASN A 298 13.25 29.39 19.07
CA ASN A 298 12.24 28.32 18.89
C ASN A 298 10.77 28.71 19.06
N ALA A 299 10.45 30.01 19.16
CA ALA A 299 9.06 30.49 19.29
C ALA A 299 8.16 30.04 18.11
N ARG A 300 8.72 29.95 16.90
CA ARG A 300 8.00 29.47 15.70
C ARG A 300 7.67 27.98 15.81
N GLY A 301 8.57 27.17 16.36
CA GLY A 301 8.35 25.74 16.60
C GLY A 301 7.28 25.50 17.65
N GLN A 302 7.35 26.21 18.77
CA GLN A 302 6.35 26.15 19.84
C GLN A 302 4.95 26.54 19.36
N ARG A 303 4.82 27.65 18.62
CA ARG A 303 3.53 28.07 18.02
C ARG A 303 2.96 27.01 17.06
N ALA A 304 3.81 26.37 16.27
CA ALA A 304 3.39 25.32 15.34
C ALA A 304 2.88 24.07 16.09
N ILE A 305 3.55 23.66 17.17
CA ILE A 305 3.14 22.53 18.01
C ILE A 305 1.78 22.81 18.66
N LYS A 306 1.62 23.98 19.28
CA LYS A 306 0.35 24.41 19.88
C LYS A 306 -0.80 24.41 18.86
N LYS A 307 -0.54 24.91 17.65
CA LYS A 307 -1.53 24.90 16.56
C LYS A 307 -1.95 23.48 16.18
N LYS A 308 -1.00 22.55 16.06
CA LYS A 308 -1.31 21.15 15.73
C LYS A 308 -2.09 20.45 16.84
N ALA A 309 -1.73 20.69 18.10
CA ALA A 309 -2.47 20.14 19.24
C ALA A 309 -3.95 20.58 19.22
N ALA A 310 -4.20 21.86 18.92
CA ALA A 310 -5.56 22.39 18.78
C ALA A 310 -6.32 21.75 17.60
N ILE A 311 -5.68 21.60 16.44
CA ILE A 311 -6.28 20.95 15.27
C ILE A 311 -6.62 19.48 15.58
N GLY A 312 -5.70 18.74 16.19
CA GLY A 312 -5.91 17.33 16.52
C GLY A 312 -7.10 17.11 17.46
N ARG A 313 -7.29 17.99 18.46
CA ARG A 313 -8.48 17.96 19.33
C ARG A 313 -9.77 18.19 18.55
N ALA A 314 -9.79 19.17 17.65
CA ALA A 314 -10.96 19.44 16.82
C ALA A 314 -11.32 18.24 15.92
N VAL A 315 -10.33 17.58 15.31
CA VAL A 315 -10.54 16.36 14.51
C VAL A 315 -11.07 15.22 15.37
N GLN A 316 -10.55 15.05 16.59
CA GLN A 316 -11.02 14.03 17.52
C GLN A 316 -12.48 14.26 17.94
N GLU A 317 -12.86 15.51 18.22
CA GLU A 317 -14.24 15.90 18.55
C GLU A 317 -15.20 15.64 17.38
N GLU A 318 -14.78 15.96 16.14
CA GLU A 318 -15.56 15.72 14.93
C GLU A 318 -15.83 14.21 14.70
N ILE A 319 -14.80 13.38 14.84
CA ILE A 319 -14.93 11.92 14.72
C ILE A 319 -15.90 11.38 15.78
N ALA A 320 -15.78 11.83 17.04
CA ALA A 320 -16.69 11.41 18.11
C ALA A 320 -18.15 11.85 17.87
N ALA A 321 -18.34 13.04 17.28
CA ALA A 321 -19.67 13.54 16.94
C ALA A 321 -20.34 12.69 15.83
N LEU A 322 -19.59 12.32 14.79
CA LEU A 322 -20.08 11.45 13.70
C LEU A 322 -20.48 10.07 14.20
N GLU A 323 -19.73 9.49 15.13
CA GLU A 323 -20.06 8.21 15.75
C GLU A 323 -21.37 8.29 16.55
N THR A 324 -21.55 9.36 17.33
CA THR A 324 -22.78 9.61 18.09
C THR A 324 -23.99 9.72 17.16
N GLN A 325 -23.86 10.44 16.04
CA GLN A 325 -24.93 10.55 15.04
C GLN A 325 -25.24 9.21 14.36
N SER A 326 -24.22 8.41 14.04
CA SER A 326 -24.42 7.07 13.46
C SER A 326 -25.14 6.11 14.42
N ASN A 327 -24.83 6.20 15.72
CA ASN A 327 -25.48 5.40 16.75
C ASN A 327 -26.94 5.85 16.99
N MET A 328 -27.22 7.16 16.98
CA MET A 328 -28.60 7.67 17.07
C MET A 328 -29.45 7.33 15.83
N SER A 329 -28.83 7.24 14.65
CA SER A 329 -29.51 6.84 13.41
C SER A 329 -29.84 5.34 13.37
N ARG A 330 -29.03 4.50 14.03
CA ARG A 330 -29.32 3.07 14.22
C ARG A 330 -30.49 2.84 15.19
N ASP A 331 -30.65 3.70 16.20
CA ASP A 331 -31.72 3.60 17.20
C ASP A 331 -33.09 4.15 16.73
N SER A 332 -33.12 4.86 15.60
CA SER A 332 -34.34 5.43 14.98
C SER A 332 -34.90 4.62 13.80
N SER A 333 -34.31 3.45 13.51
CA SER A 333 -34.90 2.49 12.56
C SER A 333 -36.16 1.85 13.17
N PRO A 334 -37.29 1.72 12.43
CA PRO A 334 -38.49 1.09 12.99
C PRO A 334 -38.19 -0.36 13.33
N LYS A 335 -38.44 -0.73 14.59
CA LYS A 335 -38.32 -2.12 15.07
C LYS A 335 -39.17 -3.03 14.17
N PRO A 336 -38.61 -4.10 13.56
CA PRO A 336 -39.42 -5.08 12.88
C PRO A 336 -40.36 -5.73 13.91
N ASN A 337 -41.64 -5.80 13.55
CA ASN A 337 -42.70 -6.40 14.35
C ASN A 337 -42.30 -7.82 14.80
N ALA A 338 -42.61 -8.10 16.07
CA ALA A 338 -42.41 -9.38 16.73
C ALA A 338 -42.91 -10.55 15.88
N LEU A 339 -42.05 -11.57 15.72
CA LEU A 339 -42.38 -12.99 15.83
C LEU A 339 -41.08 -13.81 15.76
N VAL A 340 -40.99 -14.79 16.68
CA VAL A 340 -40.02 -15.90 16.83
C VAL A 340 -38.78 -15.61 17.70
N ASP A 341 -38.75 -16.27 18.86
CA ASP A 341 -37.65 -16.31 19.84
C ASP A 341 -36.34 -16.86 19.24
N PRO A 342 -35.20 -16.13 19.36
CA PRO A 342 -33.92 -16.55 18.77
C PRO A 342 -33.08 -17.47 19.68
N ALA A 343 -33.49 -17.75 20.92
CA ALA A 343 -32.66 -18.47 21.89
C ALA A 343 -32.54 -19.99 21.66
N ALA A 344 -33.42 -20.59 20.84
CA ALA A 344 -33.39 -22.03 20.56
C ALA A 344 -32.55 -22.42 19.33
N SER A 345 -32.25 -21.47 18.43
CA SER A 345 -31.56 -21.74 17.15
C SER A 345 -30.03 -21.70 17.27
N THR A 346 -29.48 -20.87 18.16
CA THR A 346 -28.02 -20.68 18.29
C THR A 346 -27.32 -21.88 18.94
N ALA A 347 -27.99 -22.59 19.84
CA ALA A 347 -27.43 -23.78 20.51
C ALA A 347 -27.35 -25.00 19.57
N GLN A 348 -28.35 -25.17 18.68
CA GLN A 348 -28.35 -26.26 17.70
C GLN A 348 -27.36 -26.01 16.56
N ALA A 349 -27.19 -24.74 16.13
CA ALA A 349 -26.19 -24.37 15.13
C ALA A 349 -24.76 -24.57 15.65
N ALA A 350 -24.47 -24.17 16.90
CA ALA A 350 -23.15 -24.35 17.50
C ALA A 350 -22.77 -25.83 17.71
N ALA A 351 -23.73 -26.67 18.11
CA ALA A 351 -23.53 -28.11 18.25
C ALA A 351 -23.29 -28.81 16.90
N ALA A 352 -24.00 -28.39 15.85
CA ALA A 352 -23.81 -28.92 14.49
C ALA A 352 -22.45 -28.52 13.90
N THR A 353 -21.98 -27.29 14.16
CA THR A 353 -20.65 -26.83 13.71
C THR A 353 -19.52 -27.55 14.44
N GLN A 354 -19.64 -27.81 15.75
CA GLN A 354 -18.63 -28.57 16.49
C GLN A 354 -18.59 -30.05 16.09
N ALA A 355 -19.75 -30.68 15.83
CA ALA A 355 -19.81 -32.06 15.33
C ALA A 355 -19.20 -32.20 13.93
N ALA A 356 -19.44 -31.22 13.04
CA ALA A 356 -18.84 -31.19 11.71
C ALA A 356 -17.31 -31.00 11.76
N GLN A 357 -16.81 -30.12 12.64
CA GLN A 357 -15.37 -29.91 12.81
C GLN A 357 -14.66 -31.14 13.41
N ALA A 358 -15.29 -31.84 14.36
CA ALA A 358 -14.75 -33.08 14.92
C ALA A 358 -14.70 -34.22 13.89
N SER A 359 -15.72 -34.32 13.02
CA SER A 359 -15.75 -35.31 11.94
C SER A 359 -14.67 -35.06 10.88
N ILE A 360 -14.40 -33.79 10.53
CA ILE A 360 -13.36 -33.42 9.57
C ILE A 360 -11.97 -33.72 10.15
N LEU A 361 -11.74 -33.43 11.43
CA LEU A 361 -10.47 -33.73 12.09
C LEU A 361 -10.20 -35.23 12.14
N ALA A 362 -11.23 -36.03 12.49
CA ALA A 362 -11.13 -37.49 12.52
C ALA A 362 -10.84 -38.09 11.14
N GLN A 363 -11.49 -37.61 10.08
CA GLN A 363 -11.21 -38.04 8.70
C GLN A 363 -9.81 -37.65 8.25
N THR A 364 -9.32 -36.48 8.67
CA THR A 364 -7.96 -36.01 8.33
C THR A 364 -6.89 -36.86 9.02
N GLU A 365 -7.09 -37.21 10.29
CA GLU A 365 -6.20 -38.12 11.04
C GLU A 365 -6.22 -39.54 10.48
N GLN A 366 -7.38 -40.04 10.06
CA GLN A 366 -7.50 -41.37 9.47
C GLN A 366 -6.84 -41.45 8.08
N THR A 367 -6.95 -40.38 7.29
CA THR A 367 -6.27 -40.25 5.99
C THR A 367 -4.75 -40.17 6.16
N ALA A 368 -4.28 -39.38 7.13
CA ALA A 368 -2.85 -39.27 7.47
C ALA A 368 -2.26 -40.58 8.03
N ARG A 369 -3.04 -41.38 8.76
CA ARG A 369 -2.62 -42.71 9.20
C ARG A 369 -2.57 -43.72 8.07
N SER A 370 -3.50 -43.65 7.09
CA SER A 370 -3.47 -44.54 5.93
C SER A 370 -2.28 -44.27 5.01
N SER A 371 -1.91 -43.00 4.81
CA SER A 371 -0.76 -42.61 3.99
C SER A 371 0.59 -42.96 4.61
N LEU A 372 0.66 -43.12 5.93
CA LEU A 372 1.84 -43.63 6.64
C LEU A 372 1.98 -45.16 6.59
N LEU A 373 0.92 -45.89 6.25
CA LEU A 373 0.92 -47.36 6.16
C LEU A 373 1.15 -47.89 4.74
N GLU A 374 1.03 -47.05 3.70
CA GLU A 374 1.27 -47.42 2.29
C GLU A 374 2.73 -47.25 1.82
N ALA A 375 3.63 -46.74 2.67
CA ALA A 375 5.06 -46.63 2.32
C ALA A 375 5.80 -47.96 2.56
N SER A 376 5.94 -48.77 1.50
CA SER A 376 6.78 -49.99 1.48
C SER A 376 8.28 -49.67 1.28
N PRO A 377 9.22 -50.46 1.84
CA PRO A 377 10.65 -50.09 1.91
C PRO A 377 11.49 -50.66 0.75
N VAL A 378 11.97 -49.80 -0.15
CA VAL A 378 13.05 -50.02 -1.13
C VAL A 378 13.63 -48.61 -1.40
N ASP A 379 14.89 -48.21 -1.24
CA ASP A 379 16.22 -48.81 -1.24
C ASP A 379 17.10 -47.99 -0.27
N LEU A 380 17.76 -48.63 0.68
CA LEU A 380 18.74 -48.00 1.59
C LEU A 380 20.03 -48.84 1.60
N VAL A 381 20.59 -49.07 0.41
CA VAL A 381 21.96 -49.58 0.24
C VAL A 381 22.60 -48.76 -0.88
N ASP A 382 23.34 -47.70 -0.53
CA ASP A 382 24.53 -47.19 -1.26
C ASP A 382 24.87 -45.72 -0.95
N ARG A 383 25.04 -45.37 0.34
CA ARG A 383 25.83 -44.19 0.73
C ARG A 383 26.68 -44.45 1.98
N LYS A 384 27.63 -45.37 1.84
CA LYS A 384 28.86 -45.38 2.65
C LYS A 384 30.06 -45.52 1.72
N LEU A 385 30.44 -44.43 1.06
CA LEU A 385 31.80 -44.24 0.56
C LEU A 385 31.98 -42.75 0.25
N PHE A 386 33.18 -42.24 0.57
CA PHE A 386 33.66 -40.87 0.47
C PHE A 386 33.41 -39.92 1.65
N LEU A 387 34.03 -40.27 2.78
CA LEU A 387 34.76 -39.32 3.61
C LEU A 387 36.16 -39.89 3.87
N ARG A 388 37.13 -39.48 3.03
CA ARG A 388 38.54 -39.30 3.38
C ARG A 388 39.09 -38.15 2.55
#